data_AF-A0A661HH34-F1
#
_entry.id   AF-A0A661HH34-F1
#
_cell.length_a   1.000
_cell.length_b   1.000
_cell.length_c   1.000
_cell.angle_alpha   90.00
_cell.angle_beta   90.00
_cell.angle_gamma   90.00
#
_symmetry.space_group_name_H-M   'P 1'
#
loop_
_entity.id
_entity.type
_entity.pdbx_description
1 polymer ?
#
loop_
_entity_poly.entity_id
_entity_poly.type
_entity_poly.pdbx_seq_one_letter_code
_entity_poly.pdbx_strand_id
1 'polypeptide(L)'
;MKSYKFSVLLLSMITSVPSVFFIFIGFYNGKAGALLFGFFILLLSWGIYYILKQNKKYSFEISFSLISIFWLLLLIQEIKRILFIIENGGMELKNGQGSPLAFLLGVIGELIFFIPLTIAIIAGIKYLLRKYNKTQEPI
;
A
#
# COMPACT_ATOMS: atom_id res chain seq x y z
N MET A 1 -9.27 16.18 6.48
CA MET A 1 -8.10 15.78 7.28
C MET A 1 -8.38 14.63 8.24
N LYS A 2 -9.39 14.69 9.12
CA LYS A 2 -9.68 13.60 10.10
C LYS A 2 -9.84 12.22 9.45
N SER A 3 -10.68 12.12 8.42
CA SER A 3 -10.89 10.85 7.68
C SER A 3 -9.61 10.33 7.03
N TYR A 4 -8.82 11.17 6.36
CA TYR A 4 -7.53 10.79 5.79
C TYR A 4 -6.55 10.27 6.86
N LYS A 5 -6.40 10.98 7.98
CA LYS A 5 -5.58 10.55 9.11
C LYS A 5 -5.98 9.17 9.65
N PHE A 6 -7.28 8.94 9.77
CA PHE A 6 -7.80 7.66 10.23
C PHE A 6 -7.51 6.54 9.22
N SER A 7 -7.67 6.80 7.91
CA SER A 7 -7.30 5.84 6.87
C SER A 7 -5.81 5.49 6.88
N VAL A 8 -4.92 6.47 7.09
CA VAL A 8 -3.47 6.25 7.20
C VAL A 8 -3.12 5.48 8.49
N LEU A 9 -3.83 5.73 9.59
CA LEU A 9 -3.69 4.94 10.82
C LEU A 9 -4.06 3.47 10.58
N LEU A 10 -5.22 3.22 9.96
CA LEU A 10 -5.66 1.87 9.61
C LEU A 10 -4.68 1.17 8.68
N LEU A 11 -4.18 1.86 7.64
CA LEU A 11 -3.11 1.37 6.77
C LEU A 11 -1.89 0.93 7.60
N SER A 12 -1.44 1.75 8.55
CA SER A 12 -0.27 1.44 9.39
C SER A 12 -0.52 0.23 10.28
N MET A 13 -1.72 0.12 10.87
CA MET A 13 -2.11 -1.03 11.70
C MET A 13 -2.17 -2.33 10.87
N ILE A 14 -2.88 -2.31 9.75
CA ILE A 14 -3.07 -3.49 8.88
C ILE A 14 -1.72 -3.97 8.33
N THR A 15 -0.86 -3.04 7.90
CA THR A 15 0.48 -3.39 7.37
C THR A 15 1.46 -3.83 8.44
N SER A 16 1.23 -3.53 9.72
CA SER A 16 2.11 -3.96 10.82
C SER A 16 2.11 -5.47 10.99
N VAL A 17 0.94 -6.12 10.88
CA VAL A 17 0.82 -7.58 11.05
C VAL A 17 1.70 -8.37 10.06
N PRO A 18 1.57 -8.19 8.73
CA PRO A 18 2.44 -8.88 7.78
C PRO A 18 3.90 -8.43 7.89
N SER A 19 4.18 -7.17 8.25
CA SER A 19 5.56 -6.68 8.44
C SER A 19 6.27 -7.40 9.59
N VAL A 20 5.60 -7.54 10.74
CA VAL A 20 6.13 -8.29 11.90
C VAL A 20 6.32 -9.75 11.54
N PHE A 21 5.39 -10.33 10.77
CA PHE A 21 5.53 -11.70 10.28
C PHE A 21 6.75 -11.87 9.35
N PHE A 22 6.99 -10.94 8.42
CA PHE A 22 8.20 -10.94 7.59
C PHE A 22 9.49 -10.79 8.40
N ILE A 23 9.49 -9.95 9.42
CA ILE A 23 10.63 -9.80 10.34
C ILE A 23 10.89 -11.12 11.08
N PHE A 24 9.85 -11.75 11.62
CA PHE A 24 9.97 -13.02 12.34
C PHE A 24 10.51 -14.14 11.44
N ILE A 25 9.93 -14.32 10.24
CA ILE A 25 10.41 -15.32 9.27
C ILE A 25 11.83 -15.01 8.82
N GLY A 26 12.13 -13.73 8.55
CA GLY A 26 13.47 -13.30 8.15
C GLY A 26 14.51 -13.62 9.21
N PHE A 27 14.19 -13.39 10.48
CA PHE A 27 15.05 -13.74 11.60
C PHE A 27 15.20 -15.25 11.76
N TYR A 28 14.10 -16.00 11.83
CA TYR A 28 14.10 -17.45 12.07
C TYR A 28 14.84 -18.23 10.98
N ASN A 29 14.72 -17.81 9.71
CA ASN A 29 15.33 -18.50 8.57
C ASN A 29 16.67 -17.87 8.12
N GLY A 30 17.19 -16.87 8.83
CA GLY A 30 18.40 -16.15 8.41
C GLY A 30 18.27 -15.43 7.07
N LYS A 31 17.06 -15.08 6.64
CA LYS A 31 16.77 -14.41 5.36
C LYS A 31 16.76 -12.90 5.54
N ALA A 32 17.94 -12.28 5.35
CA ALA A 32 18.10 -10.82 5.47
C ALA A 32 17.11 -10.02 4.61
N GLY A 33 16.78 -10.50 3.40
CA GLY A 33 15.83 -9.82 2.52
C GLY A 33 14.43 -9.68 3.12
N ALA A 34 13.88 -10.74 3.70
CA ALA A 34 12.56 -10.70 4.35
C ALA A 34 12.57 -9.80 5.60
N LEU A 35 13.66 -9.86 6.37
CA LEU A 35 13.85 -9.03 7.56
C LEU A 35 13.88 -7.54 7.21
N LEU A 36 14.73 -7.15 6.25
CA LEU A 36 14.87 -5.75 5.82
C LEU A 36 13.56 -5.23 5.20
N PHE A 37 12.88 -6.06 4.40
CA PHE A 37 11.61 -5.69 3.80
C PHE A 37 10.52 -5.42 4.85
N GLY A 38 10.41 -6.29 5.87
CA GLY A 38 9.46 -6.09 6.96
C GLY A 38 9.74 -4.82 7.77
N PHE A 39 11.01 -4.56 8.13
CA PHE A 39 11.38 -3.30 8.80
C PHE A 39 11.11 -2.08 7.95
N PHE A 40 11.42 -2.14 6.65
CA PHE A 40 11.18 -1.05 5.72
C PHE A 40 9.69 -0.69 5.65
N ILE A 41 8.80 -1.68 5.46
CA ILE A 41 7.35 -1.42 5.42
C ILE A 41 6.87 -0.81 6.75
N LEU A 42 7.33 -1.34 7.87
CA LEU A 42 6.92 -0.88 9.20
C LEU A 42 7.36 0.57 9.46
N LEU A 43 8.62 0.90 9.17
CA LEU A 43 9.15 2.26 9.30
C LEU A 43 8.44 3.23 8.36
N LEU A 44 8.19 2.79 7.13
CA LEU A 44 7.53 3.60 6.13
C LEU A 44 6.08 3.91 6.52
N SER A 45 5.28 2.90 6.89
CA SER A 45 3.86 3.09 7.20
C SER A 45 3.67 3.97 8.44
N TRP A 46 4.38 3.67 9.53
CA TRP A 46 4.33 4.48 10.74
C TRP A 46 5.02 5.84 10.58
N GLY A 47 6.06 5.93 9.75
CA GLY A 47 6.72 7.20 9.40
C GLY A 47 5.76 8.15 8.68
N ILE A 48 5.01 7.66 7.70
CA ILE A 48 3.97 8.43 7.01
C ILE A 48 2.90 8.91 8.01
N TYR A 49 2.42 8.03 8.90
CA TYR A 49 1.47 8.42 9.93
C TYR A 49 2.04 9.47 10.89
N TYR A 50 3.29 9.32 11.30
CA TYR A 50 3.98 10.27 12.19
C TYR A 50 4.10 11.65 11.55
N ILE A 51 4.54 11.73 10.28
CA ILE A 51 4.58 12.99 9.50
C ILE A 51 3.21 13.66 9.53
N LEU A 52 2.14 12.89 9.29
CA LEU A 52 0.78 13.41 9.26
C LEU A 52 0.25 13.83 10.65
N LYS A 53 0.75 13.22 11.73
CA LYS A 53 0.41 13.57 13.12
C LYS A 53 0.96 14.95 13.50
N GLN A 54 2.09 15.37 12.93
CA GLN A 54 2.75 16.65 13.24
C GLN A 54 1.97 17.91 12.81
N ASN A 55 0.93 17.79 11.97
CA ASN A 55 0.10 18.91 11.51
C ASN A 55 0.89 20.08 10.86
N LYS A 56 2.08 19.83 10.32
CA LYS A 56 2.89 20.85 9.65
C LYS A 56 2.28 21.21 8.29
N LYS A 57 2.61 22.40 7.76
CA LYS A 57 2.07 22.94 6.49
C LYS A 57 2.09 21.95 5.33
N TYR A 58 3.16 21.14 5.21
CA TYR A 58 3.38 20.18 4.12
C TYR A 58 3.13 18.71 4.52
N SER A 59 2.61 18.44 5.72
CA SER A 59 2.47 17.06 6.18
C SER A 59 1.52 16.25 5.31
N PHE A 60 0.46 16.90 4.81
CA PHE A 60 -0.51 16.24 3.93
C PHE A 60 0.14 15.90 2.59
N GLU A 61 0.75 16.88 1.94
CA GLU A 61 1.36 16.74 0.62
C GLU A 61 2.43 15.65 0.63
N ILE A 62 3.33 15.66 1.62
CA ILE A 62 4.38 14.64 1.77
C ILE A 62 3.78 13.25 1.97
N SER A 63 2.84 13.11 2.92
CA SER A 63 2.23 11.80 3.20
C SER A 63 1.43 11.26 2.01
N PHE A 64 0.71 12.14 1.31
CA PHE A 64 -0.10 11.77 0.17
C PHE A 64 0.76 11.38 -1.03
N SER A 65 1.85 12.13 -1.30
CA SER A 65 2.83 11.77 -2.33
C SER A 65 3.47 10.41 -2.06
N LEU A 66 3.92 10.16 -0.82
CA LEU A 66 4.51 8.87 -0.46
C LEU A 66 3.52 7.73 -0.68
N ILE A 67 2.31 7.82 -0.10
CA ILE A 67 1.27 6.79 -0.30
C ILE A 67 0.96 6.58 -1.79
N SER A 68 0.93 7.66 -2.58
CA SER A 68 0.65 7.59 -4.02
C SER A 68 1.73 6.85 -4.79
N ILE A 69 3.01 7.05 -4.45
CA ILE A 69 4.12 6.32 -5.06
C ILE A 69 3.99 4.82 -4.78
N PHE A 70 3.78 4.43 -3.52
CA PHE A 70 3.63 3.01 -3.17
C PHE A 70 2.38 2.38 -3.78
N TRP A 71 1.28 3.12 -3.80
CA TRP A 71 0.05 2.69 -4.45
C TRP A 71 0.24 2.47 -5.95
N LEU A 72 0.93 3.38 -6.64
CA LEU A 72 1.21 3.27 -8.07
C LEU A 72 2.08 2.05 -8.40
N LEU A 73 3.12 1.79 -7.58
CA LEU A 73 3.99 0.62 -7.77
C LEU A 73 3.21 -0.69 -7.69
N LEU A 74 2.32 -0.82 -6.70
CA LEU A 74 1.45 -1.98 -6.57
C LEU A 74 0.41 -2.05 -7.70
N LEU A 75 -0.18 -0.91 -8.10
CA LEU A 75 -1.11 -0.87 -9.22
C LEU A 75 -0.48 -1.40 -10.51
N ILE A 76 0.76 -1.01 -10.81
CA ILE A 76 1.49 -1.49 -11.99
C ILE A 76 1.67 -3.02 -11.92
N GLN A 77 1.98 -3.56 -10.73
CA GLN A 77 2.13 -5.00 -10.53
C GLN A 77 0.80 -5.74 -10.76
N GLU A 78 -0.30 -5.22 -10.23
CA GLU A 78 -1.65 -5.78 -10.44
C GLU A 78 -2.06 -5.73 -11.91
N ILE A 79 -1.76 -4.63 -12.62
CA ILE A 79 -2.03 -4.51 -14.06
C ILE A 79 -1.23 -5.57 -14.83
N LYS A 80 0.07 -5.72 -14.57
CA LYS A 80 0.91 -6.76 -15.21
C LYS A 80 0.36 -8.15 -14.95
N ARG A 81 -0.13 -8.40 -13.74
CA ARG A 81 -0.73 -9.66 -13.34
C ARG A 81 -2.04 -9.94 -14.10
N ILE A 82 -2.91 -8.94 -14.25
CA ILE A 82 -4.14 -9.07 -15.03
C ILE A 82 -3.80 -9.37 -16.50
N LEU A 83 -2.83 -8.65 -17.07
CA LEU A 83 -2.36 -8.91 -18.44
C LEU A 83 -1.83 -10.35 -18.59
N PHE A 84 -1.05 -10.84 -17.62
CA PHE A 84 -0.58 -12.21 -17.61
C PHE A 84 -1.72 -13.24 -17.68
N ILE A 85 -2.80 -13.05 -16.89
CA ILE A 85 -3.96 -13.95 -16.91
C ILE A 85 -4.64 -13.92 -18.27
N ILE A 86 -4.84 -12.74 -18.86
CA ILE A 86 -5.48 -12.57 -20.16
C ILE A 86 -4.65 -13.24 -21.26
N GLU A 87 -3.33 -13.06 -21.26
CA GLU A 87 -2.43 -13.60 -22.28
C GLU A 87 -2.30 -15.13 -22.23
N ASN A 88 -2.31 -15.70 -21.02
CA ASN A 88 -2.13 -17.14 -20.81
C ASN A 88 -3.45 -17.91 -20.70
N GLY A 89 -4.59 -17.22 -20.58
CA GLY A 89 -5.92 -17.84 -20.42
C GLY A 89 -6.12 -18.50 -19.04
N GLY A 90 -5.27 -18.17 -18.05
CA GLY A 90 -5.27 -18.81 -16.74
C GLY A 90 -4.16 -18.29 -15.81
N MET A 91 -3.96 -18.98 -14.69
CA MET A 91 -2.96 -18.62 -13.66
C MET A 91 -1.61 -19.34 -13.84
N GLU A 92 -1.46 -20.09 -14.93
CA GLU A 92 -0.25 -20.81 -15.31
C GLU A 92 0.22 -20.34 -16.68
N LEU A 93 1.50 -20.56 -16.99
CA LEU A 93 2.00 -20.36 -18.34
C LEU A 93 1.37 -21.39 -19.29
N LYS A 94 1.25 -21.04 -20.57
CA LYS A 94 0.74 -21.95 -21.63
C LYS A 94 1.51 -23.28 -21.75
N ASN A 95 2.75 -23.34 -21.26
CA ASN A 95 3.58 -24.55 -21.23
C ASN A 95 3.35 -25.41 -19.97
N GLY A 96 2.37 -25.09 -19.12
CA GLY A 96 2.06 -25.80 -17.87
C GLY A 96 3.04 -25.51 -16.72
N GLN A 97 3.95 -24.54 -16.88
CA GLN A 97 4.83 -24.11 -15.79
C GLN A 97 4.13 -23.05 -14.93
N GLY A 98 4.14 -23.26 -13.63
CA GLY A 98 3.52 -22.37 -12.66
C GLY A 98 2.80 -23.13 -11.56
N SER A 99 2.35 -22.41 -10.55
CA SER A 99 1.45 -22.95 -9.53
C SER A 99 0.33 -21.94 -9.31
N PRO A 100 -0.93 -22.28 -9.62
CA PRO A 100 -2.09 -21.42 -9.37
C PRO A 100 -2.16 -21.02 -7.90
N LEU A 101 -1.77 -21.94 -7.01
CA LEU A 101 -1.71 -21.67 -5.58
C LEU A 101 -0.67 -20.61 -5.24
N ALA A 102 0.56 -20.71 -5.77
CA ALA A 102 1.58 -19.68 -5.55
C ALA A 102 1.15 -18.32 -6.15
N PHE A 103 0.48 -18.35 -7.30
CA PHE A 103 -0.09 -17.15 -7.91
C PHE A 103 -1.13 -16.48 -7.00
N LEU A 104 -2.09 -17.25 -6.48
CA LEU A 104 -3.13 -16.78 -5.56
C LEU A 104 -2.54 -16.24 -4.24
N LEU A 105 -1.56 -16.93 -3.66
CA LEU A 105 -0.88 -16.45 -2.46
C LEU A 105 -0.14 -15.13 -2.73
N GLY A 106 0.47 -14.98 -3.91
CA GLY A 106 1.05 -13.71 -4.36
C GLY A 106 0.01 -12.59 -4.45
N VAL A 107 -1.14 -12.86 -5.08
CA VAL A 107 -2.27 -11.91 -5.17
C VAL A 107 -2.75 -11.48 -3.78
N ILE A 108 -3.03 -12.44 -2.89
CA ILE A 108 -3.53 -12.14 -1.55
C ILE A 108 -2.50 -11.31 -0.78
N GLY A 109 -1.21 -11.67 -0.89
CA GLY A 109 -0.12 -10.91 -0.29
C GLY A 109 -0.10 -9.46 -0.75
N GLU A 110 -0.21 -9.20 -2.06
CA GLU A 110 -0.24 -7.85 -2.63
C GLU A 110 -1.51 -7.08 -2.23
N LEU A 111 -2.68 -7.71 -2.27
CA LEU A 111 -3.96 -7.10 -1.92
C LEU A 111 -4.04 -6.62 -0.46
N ILE A 112 -3.37 -7.31 0.47
CA ILE A 112 -3.27 -6.89 1.88
C ILE A 112 -2.65 -5.49 2.01
N PHE A 113 -1.73 -5.12 1.11
CA PHE A 113 -1.13 -3.78 1.07
C PHE A 113 -1.92 -2.83 0.15
N PHE A 114 -2.37 -3.32 -1.00
CA PHE A 114 -3.01 -2.50 -2.03
C PHE A 114 -4.37 -1.92 -1.59
N ILE A 115 -5.21 -2.72 -0.91
CA ILE A 115 -6.55 -2.28 -0.50
C ILE A 115 -6.47 -1.13 0.52
N PRO A 116 -5.71 -1.23 1.63
CA PRO A 116 -5.58 -0.12 2.59
C PRO A 116 -4.96 1.14 1.97
N LEU A 117 -3.99 0.98 1.05
CA LEU A 117 -3.42 2.11 0.31
C LEU A 117 -4.48 2.80 -0.55
N THR A 118 -5.30 2.03 -1.26
CA THR A 118 -6.41 2.56 -2.08
C THR A 118 -7.41 3.35 -1.24
N ILE A 119 -7.78 2.83 -0.06
CA ILE A 119 -8.67 3.54 0.89
C ILE A 119 -8.04 4.86 1.33
N ALA A 120 -6.74 4.87 1.65
CA ALA A 120 -6.02 6.09 2.04
C ALA A 120 -5.95 7.12 0.88
N ILE A 121 -5.73 6.66 -0.35
CA ILE A 121 -5.76 7.51 -1.56
C ILE A 121 -7.14 8.15 -1.74
N ILE A 122 -8.21 7.35 -1.69
CA ILE A 122 -9.59 7.86 -1.81
C ILE A 122 -9.89 8.91 -0.73
N ALA A 123 -9.48 8.65 0.51
CA ALA A 123 -9.66 9.61 1.61
C ALA A 123 -8.83 10.91 1.40
N GLY A 124 -7.63 10.81 0.83
CA GLY A 124 -6.79 11.94 0.46
C GLY A 124 -7.41 12.79 -0.66
N ILE A 125 -7.91 12.15 -1.72
CA ILE A 125 -8.63 12.81 -2.82
C ILE A 125 -9.89 13.51 -2.30
N LYS A 126 -10.71 12.82 -1.47
CA LYS A 126 -11.90 13.43 -0.84
C LYS A 126 -11.54 14.67 -0.01
N TYR A 127 -10.39 14.67 0.67
CA TYR A 127 -9.92 15.84 1.39
C TYR A 127 -9.52 16.99 0.46
N LEU A 128 -8.80 16.70 -0.63
CA LEU A 128 -8.42 17.69 -1.64
C LEU A 128 -9.64 18.35 -2.28
N LEU A 129 -10.63 17.55 -2.71
CA LEU A 129 -11.87 18.06 -3.30
C LEU A 129 -12.62 18.98 -2.33
N ARG A 130 -12.74 18.60 -1.05
CA ARG A 130 -13.37 19.46 -0.01
C ARG A 130 -12.58 20.74 0.24
N LYS A 131 -11.25 20.68 0.23
CA LYS A 131 -10.38 21.86 0.39
C LYS A 131 -10.55 22.83 -0.80
N TYR A 132 -10.63 22.29 -2.01
CA TYR A 132 -10.86 23.06 -3.23
C TYR A 132 -12.22 23.77 -3.20
N ASN A 133 -13.31 23.05 -2.93
CA ASN A 133 -14.66 23.62 -2.89
C ASN A 133 -14.78 24.76 -1.87
N LYS A 134 -14.19 24.62 -0.68
CA LYS A 134 -14.17 25.69 0.33
C LYS A 134 -13.42 26.95 -0.09
N THR A 135 -12.47 26.82 -1.01
CA THR A 135 -11.69 27.97 -1.50
C THR A 135 -12.46 28.74 -2.58
N GLN A 136 -13.53 28.16 -3.15
CA GLN A 136 -14.30 28.74 -4.25
C GLN A 136 -15.64 29.34 -3.83
N GLU A 137 -16.06 29.20 -2.56
CA GLU A 137 -17.23 29.94 -2.05
C GLU A 137 -16.86 31.44 -1.93
N PRO A 138 -17.50 32.34 -2.69
CA PRO A 138 -17.31 33.77 -2.52
C PRO A 138 -17.86 34.20 -1.15
N ILE A 139 -17.11 35.06 -0.45
CA ILE A 139 -17.52 35.69 0.82
C ILE A 139 -18.70 36.63 0.56
#